data_AF-A0A969TXS7-F1
#
_entry.id   AF-A0A969TXS7-F1
#
_cell.length_a   1.000
_cell.length_b   1.000
_cell.length_c   1.000
_cell.angle_alpha   90.00
_cell.angle_beta   90.00
_cell.angle_gamma   90.00
#
_symmetry.space_group_name_H-M   'P 1'
#
loop_
_entity.id
_entity.type
_entity.pdbx_description
1 polymer ?
#
loop_
_entity_poly.entity_id
_entity_poly.type
_entity_poly.pdbx_seq_one_letter_code
_entity_poly.pdbx_strand_id
1 'polypeptide(L)' 'MGPDKGLDFIRAALANGSRTRFILMSGQKDPTVEREALTMGVQQCIDKNDTTTGILVAAIQAALNSR' A
#
# COMPACT_ATOMS: atom_id res chain seq x y z
N MET A 1 -17.45 10.85 -10.59
CA MET A 1 -16.97 10.04 -9.45
C MET A 1 -15.45 10.01 -9.55
N GLY A 2 -14.75 10.77 -8.71
CA GLY A 2 -13.37 11.25 -8.97
C GLY A 2 -12.22 10.27 -8.67
N PRO A 3 -10.98 10.61 -9.11
CA PRO A 3 -9.88 9.69 -9.41
C PRO A 3 -8.87 9.41 -8.26
N ASP A 4 -9.15 9.82 -7.03
CA ASP A 4 -8.17 9.95 -5.94
C ASP A 4 -8.57 9.14 -4.69
N LYS A 5 -8.20 7.84 -4.55
CA LYS A 5 -8.81 6.98 -3.49
C LYS A 5 -7.90 6.14 -2.58
N GLY A 6 -6.62 5.93 -2.90
CA GLY A 6 -5.73 5.10 -2.07
C GLY A 6 -4.63 5.90 -1.39
N LEU A 7 -3.85 6.62 -2.20
CA LEU A 7 -2.70 7.40 -1.74
C LEU A 7 -3.12 8.60 -0.90
N ASP A 8 -4.22 9.29 -1.23
CA ASP A 8 -4.70 10.41 -0.43
C ASP A 8 -5.17 9.98 0.96
N PHE A 9 -5.74 8.78 1.08
CA PHE A 9 -6.07 8.21 2.37
C PHE A 9 -4.82 7.96 3.22
N ILE A 10 -3.79 7.36 2.62
CA ILE A 10 -2.51 7.12 3.29
C ILE A 10 -1.89 8.45 3.71
N ARG A 11 -1.84 9.42 2.79
CA ARG A 11 -1.32 10.76 3.04
C ARG A 11 -2.05 11.46 4.18
N ALA A 12 -3.38 11.42 4.19
CA ALA A 12 -4.20 12.00 5.25
C ALA A 12 -3.99 11.27 6.60
N ALA A 13 -3.90 9.94 6.60
CA ALA A 13 -3.63 9.18 7.81
C ALA A 13 -2.25 9.51 8.41
N LEU A 14 -1.22 9.60 7.57
CA LEU A 14 0.13 9.99 7.99
C LEU A 14 0.17 11.43 8.50
N ALA A 15 -0.50 12.36 7.81
CA ALA A 15 -0.60 13.75 8.26
C ALA A 15 -1.29 13.89 9.62
N ASN A 16 -2.21 12.98 9.96
CA ASN A 16 -2.86 12.89 11.27
C ASN A 16 -2.03 12.12 12.32
N GLY A 17 -0.77 11.81 12.03
CA GLY A 17 0.14 11.14 12.96
C GLY A 17 -0.07 9.63 13.10
N SER A 18 -0.80 8.99 12.17
CA SER A 18 -0.95 7.54 12.16
C SER A 18 0.40 6.85 12.04
N ARG A 19 0.58 5.81 12.87
CA ARG A 19 1.73 4.88 12.80
C ARG A 19 1.35 3.54 12.20
N THR A 20 0.14 3.43 11.67
CA THR A 20 -0.35 2.22 11.01
C THR A 20 0.51 1.92 9.79
N ARG A 21 0.84 0.65 9.59
CA ARG A 21 1.54 0.18 8.40
C ARG A 21 0.54 -0.07 7.29
N PHE A 22 0.87 0.38 6.09
CA PHE A 22 0.00 0.26 4.92
C PHE A 22 0.56 -0.76 3.93
N ILE A 23 -0.34 -1.50 3.29
CA ILE A 23 -0.09 -2.32 2.11
C ILE A 23 -1.03 -1.79 1.03
N LEU A 24 -0.50 -1.41 -0.12
CA LEU A 24 -1.30 -0.93 -1.25
C LEU A 24 -1.62 -2.09 -2.17
N MET A 25 -2.89 -2.27 -2.52
CA MET A 25 -3.31 -3.21 -3.56
C MET A 25 -3.86 -2.44 -4.75
N SER A 26 -3.31 -2.65 -5.95
CA SER A 26 -3.75 -1.99 -7.19
C SER A 26 -3.89 -2.99 -8.33
N GLY A 27 -4.87 -2.82 -9.22
CA GLY A 27 -5.04 -3.65 -10.41
C GLY A 27 -4.50 -3.01 -11.70
N GLN A 28 -3.95 -1.80 -11.61
CA GLN A 28 -3.54 -1.02 -12.79
C GLN A 28 -2.02 -0.99 -13.01
N LYS A 29 -1.21 -1.55 -12.09
CA LYS A 29 0.26 -1.59 -12.16
C LYS A 29 0.90 -0.28 -12.65
N ASP A 30 0.41 0.86 -12.19
CA ASP A 30 1.01 2.15 -12.51
C ASP A 30 2.30 2.34 -11.70
N PRO A 31 3.49 2.37 -12.34
CA PRO A 31 4.76 2.51 -11.63
C PRO A 31 4.89 3.83 -10.87
N THR A 32 4.17 4.86 -11.30
CA THR A 32 4.17 6.18 -10.65
C THR A 32 3.48 6.09 -9.29
N VAL A 33 2.33 5.44 -9.25
CA VAL A 33 1.54 5.21 -8.04
C VAL A 33 2.29 4.32 -7.05
N GLU A 34 2.93 3.26 -7.55
CA GLU A 34 3.76 2.38 -6.72
C GLU A 34 4.95 3.12 -6.12
N ARG A 35 5.66 3.90 -6.93
CA ARG A 35 6.78 4.72 -6.45
C ARG A 35 6.33 5.71 -5.39
N GLU A 36 5.21 6.40 -5.61
CA GLU A 36 4.66 7.35 -4.65
C GLU A 36 4.27 6.65 -3.34
N ALA A 37 3.60 5.50 -3.40
CA ALA A 37 3.26 4.69 -2.23
C ALA A 37 4.49 4.34 -1.39
N LEU A 38 5.55 3.84 -2.03
CA LEU A 38 6.79 3.46 -1.37
C LEU A 38 7.47 4.68 -0.72
N THR A 39 7.45 5.85 -1.36
CA THR A 39 8.01 7.08 -0.77
C THR A 39 7.24 7.56 0.47
N MET A 40 5.96 7.20 0.59
CA MET A 40 5.14 7.48 1.77
C MET A 40 5.32 6.46 2.90
N GLY A 41 6.14 5.41 2.70
CA GLY A 41 6.37 4.36 3.70
C GLY A 41 5.34 3.23 3.67
N VAL A 42 4.59 3.09 2.57
CA VAL A 42 3.82 1.86 2.30
C VAL A 42 4.81 0.69 2.24
N GLN A 43 4.51 -0.39 2.96
CA GLN A 43 5.42 -1.51 3.14
C GLN A 43 5.52 -2.36 1.87
N GLN A 44 4.41 -2.48 1.15
CA GLN A 44 4.34 -3.28 -0.07
C GLN A 44 3.23 -2.82 -0.99
N CYS A 45 3.48 -2.91 -2.30
CA CYS A 45 2.46 -2.80 -3.34
C CYS A 45 2.19 -4.18 -3.93
N ILE A 46 0.92 -4.59 -3.99
CA ILE A 46 0.49 -5.88 -4.50
C ILE A 46 -0.41 -5.65 -5.72
N ASP A 47 -0.14 -6.38 -6.79
CA ASP A 47 -1.03 -6.42 -7.95
C ASP A 47 -2.25 -7.29 -7.66
N LYS A 48 -3.45 -6.70 -7.70
CA LYS A 48 -4.72 -7.42 -7.49
C LYS A 48 -4.94 -8.53 -8.50
N ASN A 49 -4.45 -8.36 -9.72
CA ASN A 49 -4.62 -9.34 -10.79
C ASN A 49 -3.69 -10.55 -10.63
N ASP A 50 -2.67 -10.43 -9.78
CA ASP A 50 -1.65 -11.43 -9.51
C ASP A 50 -1.52 -11.69 -7.99
N THR A 51 -2.62 -11.54 -7.26
CA THR A 51 -2.66 -11.81 -5.82
C THR A 51 -3.12 -13.23 -5.56
N THR A 52 -2.34 -13.97 -4.77
CA THR A 52 -2.78 -15.21 -4.12
C THR A 52 -2.89 -15.00 -2.61
N THR A 53 -3.59 -15.91 -1.92
CA THR A 53 -3.63 -15.90 -0.45
C THR A 53 -2.23 -15.95 0.16
N GLY A 54 -1.33 -16.74 -0.43
CA GLY A 54 0.06 -16.85 0.04
C GLY A 54 0.83 -15.53 -0.06
N ILE A 55 0.67 -14.81 -1.18
CA ILE A 55 1.29 -13.49 -1.39
C ILE A 55 0.77 -12.49 -0.35
N LEU A 56 -0.54 -12.45 -0.12
CA LEU A 56 -1.13 -11.52 0.84
C LEU A 56 -0.71 -11.83 2.29
N VAL A 57 -0.69 -13.11 2.68
CA VAL A 57 -0.25 -13.53 4.01
C VAL A 57 1.22 -13.16 4.24
N ALA A 58 2.09 -13.43 3.26
CA ALA A 58 3.50 -13.07 3.34
C ALA A 58 3.69 -11.55 3.47
N ALA A 59 2.91 -10.76 2.73
CA ALA A 59 2.95 -9.29 2.81
C ALA A 59 2.54 -8.77 4.19
N ILE A 60 1.46 -9.32 4.77
CA ILE A 60 1.00 -8.95 6.11
C ILE A 60 2.05 -9.32 7.16
N GLN A 61 2.62 -10.53 7.08
CA GLN A 61 3.67 -10.97 7.99
C GLN A 61 4.91 -10.08 7.90
N ALA A 62 5.34 -9.71 6.68
CA ALA A 62 6.46 -8.80 6.47
C ALA A 62 6.19 -7.42 7.09
N ALA A 63 4.98 -6.87 6.89
CA ALA A 63 4.58 -5.60 7.49
C ALA A 63 4.55 -5.67 9.02
N LEU A 64 4.07 -6.75 9.63
CA LEU A 64 4.03 -6.87 11.10
C LEU A 64 5.42 -7.04 11.71
N ASN A 65 6.37 -7.64 10.99
CA ASN A 65 7.71 -7.94 11.47
C ASN A 65 8.75 -6.86 11.16
N SER A 66 8.42 -5.85 10.33
CA SER A 66 9.34 -4.75 10.04
C SER A 66 9.52 -3.85 11.28
N ARG A 67 10.76 -3.78 11.79
CA ARG A 67 11.14 -3.03 12.99
C ARG A 67 11.19 -1.53 12.75
#